data_AF-A0A1G5ICU7-F1
#
_entry.id   AF-A0A1G5ICU7-F1
#
_cell.length_a   1.000
_cell.length_b   1.000
_cell.length_c   1.000
_cell.angle_alpha   90.00
_cell.angle_beta   90.00
_cell.angle_gamma   90.00
#
_symmetry.space_group_name_H-M   'P 1'
#
loop_
_entity.id
_entity.type
_entity.pdbx_description
1 polymer ?
#
loop_
_entity_poly.entity_id
_entity_poly.type
_entity_poly.pdbx_seq_one_letter_code
_entity_poly.pdbx_strand_id
1 'polypeptide(L)'
;MKSVKAILTIDDIATSNTPLLVDYLTERGIVALMFAQGDRLEKYPENVVYALKHGMIVGNHSYSHPNFAEISFEDGIKEIEKNEALLDDIYDRAGIERKYRPFRFPYGSKGGDNKEKYEQYFMDKGFSKLDDRKISYPWWKENGLDKDIDTLWTFDFAEYQIRPGSGFTMDDVFKRIHDDDPPSGGVLLEEGSNHIILMHDHEETLAMVPDYYKIMIDHLLENGVEFVKPEFIYNPIIPTGQ
;
A
#
# COMPACT_ATOMS: atom_id res chain seq x y z
N MET A 1 4.51 -19.77 20.71
CA MET A 1 3.71 -18.57 20.44
C MET A 1 3.66 -18.38 18.93
N LYS A 2 2.50 -18.08 18.34
CA LYS A 2 2.38 -17.78 16.90
C LYS A 2 2.79 -16.33 16.68
N SER A 3 3.69 -16.07 15.72
CA SER A 3 4.06 -14.69 15.36
C SER A 3 2.88 -13.96 14.70
N VAL A 4 2.78 -12.65 14.94
CA VAL A 4 2.01 -11.73 14.09
C VAL A 4 2.72 -11.66 12.75
N LYS A 5 1.98 -11.81 11.64
CA LYS A 5 2.55 -11.67 10.30
C LYS A 5 1.99 -10.46 9.58
N ALA A 6 2.85 -9.67 8.95
CA ALA A 6 2.42 -8.45 8.28
C ALA A 6 3.01 -8.30 6.88
N ILE A 7 2.16 -7.92 5.92
CA ILE A 7 2.61 -7.35 4.64
C ILE A 7 2.72 -5.84 4.84
N LEU A 8 3.93 -5.30 4.69
CA LEU A 8 4.13 -3.85 4.73
C LEU A 8 3.71 -3.24 3.40
N THR A 9 2.81 -2.27 3.45
CA THR A 9 2.41 -1.47 2.29
C THR A 9 2.67 0.01 2.52
N ILE A 10 3.10 0.71 1.48
CA ILE A 10 3.55 2.11 1.57
C ILE A 10 2.94 2.92 0.44
N ASP A 11 2.06 3.85 0.78
CA ASP A 11 1.37 4.73 -0.16
C ASP A 11 2.17 6.01 -0.43
N ASP A 12 1.76 6.73 -1.47
CA ASP A 12 2.22 8.08 -1.82
C ASP A 12 3.70 8.22 -2.21
N ILE A 13 4.30 7.14 -2.72
CA ILE A 13 5.61 7.25 -3.39
C ILE A 13 5.47 7.92 -4.78
N ALA A 14 6.50 8.51 -5.37
CA ALA A 14 7.81 8.76 -4.80
C ALA A 14 7.94 10.15 -4.18
N THR A 15 8.83 10.24 -3.21
CA THR A 15 9.27 11.51 -2.62
C THR A 15 10.79 11.51 -2.54
N SER A 16 11.39 12.59 -2.04
CA SER A 16 12.83 12.60 -1.75
C SER A 16 13.24 11.57 -0.68
N ASN A 17 12.30 11.08 0.13
CA ASN A 17 12.54 10.12 1.20
C ASN A 17 12.51 8.65 0.74
N THR A 18 11.87 8.34 -0.41
CA THR A 18 11.71 6.97 -0.89
C THR A 18 13.03 6.16 -0.90
N PRO A 19 14.18 6.67 -1.37
CA PRO A 19 15.42 5.88 -1.37
C PRO A 19 15.91 5.50 0.04
N LEU A 20 15.82 6.41 1.02
CA LEU A 20 16.22 6.15 2.41
C LEU A 20 15.34 5.08 3.07
N LEU A 21 14.04 5.14 2.77
CA LEU A 21 13.10 4.13 3.19
C LEU A 21 13.45 2.76 2.58
N VAL A 22 13.73 2.72 1.26
CA VAL A 22 14.09 1.50 0.54
C VAL A 22 15.39 0.89 1.09
N ASP A 23 16.41 1.69 1.36
CA ASP A 23 17.68 1.23 1.95
C ASP A 23 17.42 0.54 3.28
N TYR A 24 16.67 1.20 4.17
CA TYR A 24 16.35 0.69 5.49
C TYR A 24 15.58 -0.65 5.45
N LEU A 25 14.60 -0.78 4.54
CA LEU A 25 13.85 -2.01 4.35
C LEU A 25 14.75 -3.13 3.81
N THR A 26 15.61 -2.81 2.83
CA THR A 26 16.52 -3.76 2.20
C THR A 26 17.53 -4.31 3.19
N GLU A 27 18.10 -3.46 4.04
CA GLU A 27 19.03 -3.86 5.12
C GLU A 27 18.41 -4.87 6.10
N ARG A 28 17.08 -4.84 6.26
CA ARG A 28 16.31 -5.75 7.13
C ARG A 28 15.70 -6.93 6.39
N GLY A 29 15.92 -7.04 5.08
CA GLY A 29 15.30 -8.09 4.24
C GLY A 29 13.78 -7.97 4.13
N ILE A 30 13.23 -6.77 4.36
CA ILE A 30 11.79 -6.50 4.25
C ILE A 30 11.48 -6.10 2.82
N VAL A 31 10.55 -6.80 2.17
CA VAL A 31 10.01 -6.43 0.86
C VAL A 31 8.66 -5.78 1.06
N ALA A 32 8.54 -4.50 0.71
CA ALA A 32 7.27 -3.78 0.77
C ALA A 32 6.53 -3.80 -0.59
N LEU A 33 5.21 -3.71 -0.51
CA LEU A 33 4.36 -3.33 -1.64
C LEU A 33 4.08 -1.82 -1.56
N MET A 34 4.59 -1.07 -2.51
CA MET A 34 4.53 0.39 -2.52
C MET A 34 3.56 0.87 -3.60
N PHE A 35 2.78 1.91 -3.35
CA PHE A 35 1.80 2.44 -4.29
C PHE A 35 2.22 3.85 -4.73
N ALA A 36 2.51 4.01 -6.02
CA ALA A 36 3.02 5.26 -6.58
C ALA A 36 1.91 6.17 -7.08
N GLN A 37 1.97 7.44 -6.69
CA GLN A 37 1.17 8.53 -7.23
C GLN A 37 1.83 9.07 -8.51
N GLY A 38 1.06 9.24 -9.59
CA GLY A 38 1.62 9.54 -10.91
C GLY A 38 2.30 10.90 -11.04
N ASP A 39 1.75 11.97 -10.47
CA ASP A 39 2.38 13.31 -10.50
C ASP A 39 3.73 13.34 -9.73
N ARG A 40 3.83 12.57 -8.65
CA ARG A 40 5.06 12.33 -7.89
C ARG A 40 6.04 11.47 -8.66
N LEU A 41 5.56 10.46 -9.35
CA LEU A 41 6.35 9.58 -10.22
C LEU A 41 7.03 10.38 -11.34
N GLU A 42 6.34 11.35 -11.95
CA GLU A 42 6.93 12.26 -12.95
C GLU A 42 8.03 13.15 -12.34
N LYS A 43 7.88 13.57 -11.08
CA LYS A 43 8.84 14.41 -10.38
C LYS A 43 10.07 13.64 -9.90
N TYR A 44 9.88 12.42 -9.41
CA TYR A 44 10.93 11.59 -8.80
C TYR A 44 11.02 10.18 -9.41
N PRO A 45 11.15 10.05 -10.74
CA PRO A 45 11.08 8.75 -11.40
C PRO A 45 12.24 7.83 -11.00
N GLU A 46 13.44 8.40 -10.79
CA GLU A 46 14.63 7.64 -10.39
C GLU A 46 14.47 6.99 -9.01
N ASN A 47 13.64 7.55 -8.13
CA ASN A 47 13.42 7.00 -6.79
C ASN A 47 12.55 5.73 -6.85
N VAL A 48 11.62 5.64 -7.81
CA VAL A 48 10.84 4.42 -8.04
C VAL A 48 11.65 3.38 -8.80
N VAL A 49 12.47 3.79 -9.79
CA VAL A 49 13.46 2.91 -10.42
C VAL A 49 14.40 2.31 -9.36
N TYR A 50 14.84 3.11 -8.38
CA TYR A 50 15.65 2.66 -7.26
C TYR A 50 14.92 1.61 -6.42
N ALA A 51 13.66 1.88 -6.02
CA ALA A 51 12.85 0.93 -5.26
C ALA A 51 12.71 -0.43 -5.96
N LEU A 52 12.42 -0.42 -7.27
CA LEU A 52 12.32 -1.64 -8.08
C LEU A 52 13.63 -2.42 -8.14
N LYS A 53 14.77 -1.74 -8.35
CA LYS A 53 16.09 -2.38 -8.38
C LYS A 53 16.51 -3.00 -7.04
N HIS A 54 15.92 -2.53 -5.94
CA HIS A 54 16.13 -3.07 -4.59
C HIS A 54 15.06 -4.11 -4.19
N GLY A 55 14.25 -4.57 -5.15
CA GLY A 55 13.34 -5.70 -4.95
C GLY A 55 11.99 -5.34 -4.34
N MET A 56 11.68 -4.05 -4.20
CA MET A 56 10.33 -3.61 -3.83
C MET A 56 9.34 -3.89 -4.96
N ILE A 57 8.08 -4.06 -4.61
CA ILE A 57 6.99 -4.18 -5.59
C ILE A 57 6.28 -2.85 -5.66
N VAL A 58 6.09 -2.31 -6.87
CA VAL A 58 5.44 -1.00 -7.06
C VAL A 58 4.13 -1.15 -7.84
N GLY A 59 3.04 -0.67 -7.23
CA GLY A 59 1.70 -0.58 -7.78
C GLY A 59 1.24 0.84 -8.05
N ASN A 60 0.00 0.95 -8.48
CA ASN A 60 -0.63 2.20 -8.92
C ASN A 60 -1.50 2.81 -7.81
N HIS A 61 -1.31 4.10 -7.55
CA HIS A 61 -2.07 4.89 -6.59
C HIS A 61 -2.81 6.09 -7.22
N SER A 62 -3.29 5.92 -8.46
CA SER A 62 -3.83 6.98 -9.33
C SER A 62 -2.79 8.05 -9.71
N TYR A 63 -3.17 8.96 -10.62
CA TYR A 63 -2.23 9.97 -11.11
C TYR A 63 -2.14 11.18 -10.17
N SER A 64 -3.27 11.77 -9.79
CA SER A 64 -3.36 13.01 -9.01
C SER A 64 -3.92 12.82 -7.59
N HIS A 65 -4.11 11.57 -7.17
CA HIS A 65 -4.63 11.21 -5.85
C HIS A 65 -6.05 11.76 -5.54
N PRO A 66 -7.04 11.68 -6.45
CA PRO A 66 -8.39 12.13 -6.15
C PRO A 66 -9.14 11.11 -5.28
N ASN A 67 -10.17 11.55 -4.57
CA ASN A 67 -11.12 10.63 -3.96
C ASN A 67 -12.03 10.02 -5.04
N PHE A 68 -11.92 8.71 -5.26
CA PHE A 68 -12.65 8.02 -6.34
C PHE A 68 -14.17 7.94 -6.09
N ALA A 69 -14.62 8.20 -4.86
CA ALA A 69 -16.03 8.34 -4.54
C ALA A 69 -16.62 9.71 -4.95
N GLU A 70 -15.76 10.69 -5.27
CA GLU A 70 -16.16 12.07 -5.57
C GLU A 70 -15.99 12.45 -7.05
N ILE A 71 -15.45 11.54 -7.86
CA ILE A 71 -15.23 11.74 -9.31
C ILE A 71 -16.06 10.76 -10.14
N SER A 72 -16.23 11.07 -11.42
CA SER A 72 -16.89 10.15 -12.35
C SER A 72 -16.06 8.87 -12.56
N PHE A 73 -16.73 7.78 -12.95
CA PHE A 73 -16.03 6.54 -13.31
C PHE A 73 -15.03 6.77 -14.43
N GLU A 74 -15.41 7.55 -15.45
CA GLU A 74 -14.57 7.85 -16.60
C GLU A 74 -13.33 8.67 -16.23
N ASP A 75 -13.44 9.61 -15.29
CA ASP A 75 -12.29 10.35 -14.80
C ASP A 75 -11.37 9.47 -13.95
N GLY A 76 -11.93 8.58 -13.12
CA GLY A 76 -11.12 7.62 -12.38
C GLY A 76 -10.39 6.62 -13.28
N ILE A 77 -10.99 6.20 -14.41
CA ILE A 77 -10.26 5.39 -15.41
C ILE A 77 -9.09 6.17 -16.02
N LYS A 78 -9.25 7.47 -16.32
CA LYS A 78 -8.13 8.30 -16.82
C LYS A 78 -7.01 8.41 -15.80
N GLU A 79 -7.35 8.55 -14.53
CA GLU A 79 -6.39 8.57 -13.42
C GLU A 79 -5.59 7.28 -13.33
N ILE A 80 -6.26 6.13 -13.42
CA ILE A 80 -5.62 4.80 -13.39
C ILE A 80 -4.72 4.62 -14.62
N GLU A 81 -5.26 4.77 -15.83
CA GLU A 81 -4.54 4.48 -17.09
C GLU A 81 -3.35 5.42 -17.30
N LYS A 82 -3.47 6.70 -16.90
CA LYS A 82 -2.35 7.65 -16.98
C LYS A 82 -1.18 7.19 -16.10
N ASN A 83 -1.45 6.75 -14.88
CA ASN A 83 -0.41 6.27 -13.98
C ASN A 83 0.10 4.87 -14.39
N GLU A 84 -0.75 4.01 -14.99
CA GLU A 84 -0.30 2.73 -15.53
C GLU A 84 0.76 2.91 -16.62
N ALA A 85 0.55 3.87 -17.54
CA ALA A 85 1.52 4.17 -18.60
C ALA A 85 2.87 4.68 -18.06
N LEU A 86 2.84 5.50 -17.00
CA LEU A 86 4.06 5.96 -16.32
C LEU A 86 4.78 4.79 -15.62
N LEU A 87 4.03 3.91 -14.98
CA LEU A 87 4.62 2.72 -14.34
C LEU A 87 5.23 1.78 -15.37
N ASP A 88 4.61 1.57 -16.54
CA ASP A 88 5.21 0.77 -17.61
C ASP A 88 6.58 1.33 -18.05
N ASP A 89 6.70 2.64 -18.27
CA ASP A 89 7.99 3.30 -18.57
C ASP A 89 9.03 3.09 -17.45
N ILE A 90 8.60 3.18 -16.19
CA ILE A 90 9.48 3.06 -15.03
C ILE A 90 10.01 1.65 -14.85
N TYR A 91 9.17 0.63 -15.05
CA TYR A 91 9.60 -0.77 -15.03
C TYR A 91 10.59 -1.06 -16.19
N ASP A 92 10.32 -0.53 -17.38
CA ASP A 92 11.23 -0.63 -18.53
C ASP A 92 12.58 0.02 -18.25
N ARG A 93 12.61 1.24 -17.70
CA ARG A 93 13.84 1.94 -17.28
C ARG A 93 14.60 1.21 -16.19
N ALA A 94 13.90 0.53 -15.29
CA ALA A 94 14.51 -0.29 -14.26
C ALA A 94 15.12 -1.59 -14.84
N GLY A 95 14.69 -2.03 -16.03
CA GLY A 95 15.04 -3.32 -16.60
C GLY A 95 14.43 -4.48 -15.83
N ILE A 96 13.27 -4.26 -15.21
CA ILE A 96 12.57 -5.23 -14.35
C ILE A 96 11.23 -5.59 -15.00
N GLU A 97 10.94 -6.89 -15.12
CA GLU A 97 9.63 -7.35 -15.60
C GLU A 97 8.53 -6.92 -14.64
N ARG A 98 7.51 -6.22 -15.15
CA ARG A 98 6.32 -5.83 -14.39
C ARG A 98 5.36 -7.02 -14.22
N LYS A 99 5.75 -7.95 -13.35
CA LYS A 99 4.99 -9.19 -13.09
C LYS A 99 3.62 -8.96 -12.45
N TYR A 100 3.49 -7.92 -11.65
CA TYR A 100 2.28 -7.62 -10.89
C TYR A 100 1.82 -6.19 -11.15
N ARG A 101 0.50 -6.00 -11.19
CA ARG A 101 -0.17 -4.70 -11.37
C ARG A 101 -1.15 -4.45 -10.21
N PRO A 102 -0.68 -4.34 -8.96
CA PRO A 102 -1.56 -4.02 -7.84
C PRO A 102 -2.01 -2.56 -7.91
N PHE A 103 -3.22 -2.31 -7.42
CA PHE A 103 -3.80 -0.98 -7.31
C PHE A 103 -4.37 -0.76 -5.92
N ARG A 104 -4.27 0.48 -5.43
CA ARG A 104 -4.94 0.93 -4.22
C ARG A 104 -5.60 2.28 -4.48
N PHE A 105 -6.87 2.39 -4.11
CA PHE A 105 -7.58 3.66 -4.17
C PHE A 105 -7.02 4.66 -3.15
N PRO A 106 -6.79 5.92 -3.55
CA PRO A 106 -6.63 7.02 -2.60
C PRO A 106 -7.74 7.04 -1.54
N TYR A 107 -7.36 7.37 -0.31
CA TYR A 107 -8.25 7.47 0.86
C TYR A 107 -9.00 6.19 1.23
N GLY A 108 -8.68 5.03 0.65
CA GLY A 108 -9.46 3.80 0.82
C GLY A 108 -10.90 3.94 0.32
N SER A 109 -11.14 4.84 -0.63
CA SER A 109 -12.48 5.19 -1.14
C SER A 109 -13.18 4.08 -1.92
N LYS A 110 -12.41 3.08 -2.40
CA LYS A 110 -12.91 1.87 -3.09
C LYS A 110 -13.90 2.14 -4.23
N GLY A 111 -13.74 3.28 -4.90
CA GLY A 111 -14.60 3.65 -6.03
C GLY A 111 -16.00 4.14 -5.68
N GLY A 112 -16.36 4.24 -4.39
CA GLY A 112 -17.69 4.67 -3.95
C GLY A 112 -18.83 3.88 -4.62
N ASP A 113 -19.82 4.59 -5.13
CA ASP A 113 -20.97 3.99 -5.85
C ASP A 113 -20.56 3.23 -7.13
N ASN A 114 -19.35 3.45 -7.65
CA ASN A 114 -18.83 2.76 -8.83
C ASN A 114 -17.92 1.57 -8.48
N LYS A 115 -17.84 1.13 -7.21
CA LYS A 115 -16.99 0.01 -6.76
C LYS A 115 -17.04 -1.17 -7.73
N GLU A 116 -18.22 -1.70 -8.01
CA GLU A 116 -18.39 -2.89 -8.86
C GLU A 116 -17.84 -2.70 -10.29
N LYS A 117 -17.95 -1.49 -10.85
CA LYS A 117 -17.41 -1.19 -12.18
C LYS A 117 -15.89 -1.16 -12.17
N TYR A 118 -15.28 -0.62 -11.12
CA TYR A 118 -13.81 -0.63 -11.00
C TYR A 118 -13.29 -2.04 -10.77
N GLU A 119 -13.92 -2.83 -9.91
CA GLU A 119 -13.52 -4.23 -9.69
C GLU A 119 -13.63 -5.06 -10.98
N GLN A 120 -14.69 -4.85 -11.78
CA GLN A 120 -14.79 -5.46 -13.10
C GLN A 120 -13.68 -4.99 -14.05
N TYR A 121 -13.40 -3.68 -14.08
CA TYR A 121 -12.33 -3.12 -14.89
C TYR A 121 -10.95 -3.70 -14.51
N PHE A 122 -10.65 -3.81 -13.20
CA PHE A 122 -9.42 -4.42 -12.70
C PHE A 122 -9.31 -5.88 -13.14
N MET A 123 -10.41 -6.62 -13.12
CA MET A 123 -10.46 -7.99 -13.60
C MET A 123 -10.14 -8.07 -15.11
N ASP A 124 -10.83 -7.26 -15.91
CA ASP A 124 -10.71 -7.24 -17.37
C ASP A 124 -9.31 -6.82 -17.84
N LYS A 125 -8.65 -5.93 -17.08
CA LYS A 125 -7.30 -5.42 -17.38
C LYS A 125 -6.17 -6.23 -16.74
N GLY A 126 -6.50 -7.27 -15.98
CA GLY A 126 -5.50 -8.15 -15.35
C GLY A 126 -4.72 -7.50 -14.21
N PHE A 127 -5.37 -6.62 -13.44
CA PHE A 127 -4.79 -6.11 -12.19
C PHE A 127 -4.62 -7.25 -11.18
N SER A 128 -3.61 -7.12 -10.32
CA SER A 128 -3.17 -8.19 -9.44
C SER A 128 -3.76 -8.03 -8.04
N LYS A 129 -4.57 -9.00 -7.61
CA LYS A 129 -5.05 -9.10 -6.23
C LYS A 129 -3.94 -9.56 -5.30
N LEU A 130 -3.68 -8.79 -4.25
CA LEU A 130 -2.79 -9.20 -3.15
C LEU A 130 -3.37 -10.44 -2.44
N ASP A 131 -2.53 -11.41 -2.10
CA ASP A 131 -2.94 -12.61 -1.37
C ASP A 131 -3.26 -12.28 0.09
N ASP A 132 -4.55 -12.12 0.36
CA ASP A 132 -5.14 -11.83 1.66
C ASP A 132 -5.84 -13.05 2.28
N ARG A 133 -5.62 -14.27 1.76
CA ARG A 133 -6.31 -15.49 2.24
C ARG A 133 -6.04 -15.82 3.70
N LYS A 134 -4.97 -15.27 4.28
CA LYS A 134 -4.60 -15.43 5.69
C LYS A 134 -5.25 -14.39 6.61
N ILE A 135 -5.90 -13.35 6.06
CA ILE A 135 -6.65 -12.38 6.86
C ILE A 135 -7.93 -13.06 7.38
N SER A 136 -8.05 -13.15 8.71
CA SER A 136 -9.12 -13.91 9.38
C SER A 136 -10.24 -13.05 9.96
N TYR A 137 -10.14 -11.72 9.88
CA TYR A 137 -11.14 -10.82 10.43
C TYR A 137 -12.51 -11.01 9.76
N PRO A 138 -13.61 -11.24 10.51
CA PRO A 138 -14.94 -11.41 9.93
C PRO A 138 -15.36 -10.24 9.03
N TRP A 139 -15.08 -9.01 9.50
CA TRP A 139 -15.38 -7.79 8.76
C TRP A 139 -14.67 -7.73 7.40
N TRP A 140 -13.52 -8.40 7.23
CA TRP A 140 -12.83 -8.45 5.94
C TRP A 140 -13.71 -9.10 4.86
N LYS A 141 -14.29 -10.26 5.21
CA LYS A 141 -15.17 -11.04 4.31
C LYS A 141 -16.55 -10.44 4.20
N GLU A 142 -17.10 -9.94 5.29
CA GLU A 142 -18.42 -9.30 5.31
C GLU A 142 -18.50 -8.07 4.40
N ASN A 143 -17.39 -7.34 4.26
CA ASN A 143 -17.26 -6.20 3.35
C ASN A 143 -16.79 -6.60 1.93
N GLY A 144 -16.61 -7.90 1.67
CA GLY A 144 -16.18 -8.44 0.37
C GLY A 144 -14.71 -8.15 0.01
N LEU A 145 -13.89 -7.73 0.96
CA LEU A 145 -12.48 -7.37 0.73
C LEU A 145 -11.64 -8.58 0.31
N ASP A 146 -12.05 -9.78 0.70
CA ASP A 146 -11.45 -11.05 0.26
C ASP A 146 -11.67 -11.34 -1.24
N LYS A 147 -12.52 -10.57 -1.92
CA LYS A 147 -12.83 -10.71 -3.35
C LYS A 147 -12.31 -9.55 -4.17
N ASP A 148 -12.25 -8.37 -3.58
CA ASP A 148 -11.78 -7.15 -4.24
C ASP A 148 -10.34 -7.34 -4.76
N ILE A 149 -10.09 -6.89 -5.98
CA ILE A 149 -8.78 -6.87 -6.65
C ILE A 149 -7.95 -5.70 -6.13
N ASP A 150 -8.58 -4.56 -5.83
CA ASP A 150 -7.91 -3.46 -5.16
C ASP A 150 -7.40 -3.85 -3.76
N THR A 151 -6.28 -3.27 -3.33
CA THR A 151 -5.67 -3.59 -2.05
C THR A 151 -6.13 -2.62 -0.96
N LEU A 152 -6.89 -3.10 0.03
CA LEU A 152 -7.12 -2.38 1.29
C LEU A 152 -6.11 -2.80 2.37
N TRP A 153 -6.13 -2.15 3.53
CA TRP A 153 -5.31 -2.49 4.70
C TRP A 153 -6.18 -2.98 5.87
N THR A 154 -5.56 -3.76 6.74
CA THR A 154 -6.14 -4.16 8.04
C THR A 154 -5.72 -3.25 9.19
N PHE A 155 -4.61 -2.53 9.04
CA PHE A 155 -4.09 -1.63 10.05
C PHE A 155 -3.48 -0.40 9.38
N ASP A 156 -3.73 0.76 9.96
CA ASP A 156 -3.22 2.06 9.52
C ASP A 156 -2.62 2.80 10.72
N PHE A 157 -1.32 3.11 10.61
CA PHE A 157 -0.57 3.86 11.62
C PHE A 157 -1.15 5.25 11.87
N ALA A 158 -1.81 5.84 10.86
CA ALA A 158 -2.31 7.21 10.87
C ALA A 158 -1.22 8.28 11.07
N GLU A 159 0.04 7.94 10.81
CA GLU A 159 1.20 8.83 10.91
C GLU A 159 1.11 10.04 9.99
N TYR A 160 0.33 9.96 8.89
CA TYR A 160 0.00 11.10 8.04
C TYR A 160 -0.73 12.22 8.79
N GLN A 161 -1.28 11.95 9.98
CA GLN A 161 -1.87 12.99 10.84
C GLN A 161 -0.83 13.80 11.62
N ILE A 162 0.43 13.35 11.69
CA ILE A 162 1.52 14.12 12.31
C ILE A 162 1.82 15.32 11.39
N ARG A 163 1.23 16.47 11.74
CA ARG A 163 1.23 17.69 10.94
C ARG A 163 1.34 18.91 11.86
N PRO A 164 1.83 20.05 11.35
CA PRO A 164 1.81 21.29 12.12
C PRO A 164 0.40 21.61 12.62
N GLY A 165 0.24 21.68 13.95
CA GLY A 165 -1.02 22.06 14.60
C GLY A 165 -2.08 20.96 14.72
N SER A 166 -1.83 19.72 14.28
CA SER A 166 -2.82 18.62 14.42
C SER A 166 -2.97 18.12 15.87
N GLY A 167 -1.91 18.27 16.68
CA GLY A 167 -1.83 17.67 18.02
C GLY A 167 -1.59 16.15 18.02
N PHE A 168 -1.54 15.52 16.84
CA PHE A 168 -1.27 14.09 16.68
C PHE A 168 0.24 13.83 16.68
N THR A 169 0.68 12.83 17.42
CA THR A 169 2.10 12.57 17.71
C THR A 169 2.47 11.11 17.49
N MET A 170 3.78 10.79 17.56
CA MET A 170 4.25 9.41 17.54
C MET A 170 3.71 8.58 18.73
N ASP A 171 3.43 9.21 19.88
CA ASP A 171 2.78 8.52 21.00
C ASP A 171 1.37 8.04 20.63
N ASP A 172 0.65 8.79 19.80
CA ASP A 172 -0.68 8.39 19.32
C ASP A 172 -0.59 7.24 18.31
N VAL A 173 0.45 7.22 17.46
CA VAL A 173 0.77 6.06 16.62
C VAL A 173 1.03 4.82 17.49
N PHE A 174 1.83 4.94 18.55
CA PHE A 174 2.10 3.83 19.45
C PHE A 174 0.86 3.36 20.22
N LYS A 175 -0.01 4.29 20.66
CA LYS A 175 -1.30 3.92 21.25
C LYS A 175 -2.14 3.09 20.29
N ARG A 176 -2.18 3.46 19.00
CA ARG A 176 -2.90 2.68 17.97
C ARG A 176 -2.31 1.29 17.76
N ILE A 177 -0.98 1.16 17.74
CA ILE A 177 -0.31 -0.15 17.62
C ILE A 177 -0.67 -1.09 18.78
N HIS A 178 -0.81 -0.53 19.98
CA HIS A 178 -1.10 -1.26 21.22
C HIS A 178 -2.58 -1.29 21.60
N ASP A 179 -3.47 -0.82 20.72
CA ASP A 179 -4.91 -0.81 20.97
C ASP A 179 -5.48 -2.23 20.80
N ASP A 180 -6.06 -2.77 21.87
CA ASP A 180 -6.68 -4.10 21.90
C ASP A 180 -8.17 -4.09 21.50
N ASP A 181 -8.75 -2.90 21.28
CA ASP A 181 -10.12 -2.69 20.80
C ASP A 181 -10.19 -1.48 19.85
N PRO A 182 -9.48 -1.51 18.71
CA PRO A 182 -9.41 -0.36 17.83
C PRO A 182 -10.77 -0.08 17.18
N PRO A 183 -11.15 1.21 17.03
CA PRO A 183 -12.45 1.58 16.45
C PRO A 183 -12.58 1.20 14.97
N SER A 184 -11.47 0.89 14.30
CA SER A 184 -11.42 0.40 12.93
C SER A 184 -10.15 -0.44 12.70
N GLY A 185 -10.23 -1.36 11.73
CA GLY A 185 -9.12 -2.27 11.43
C GLY A 185 -9.08 -3.48 12.36
N GLY A 186 -7.91 -4.12 12.43
CA GLY A 186 -7.64 -5.25 13.31
C GLY A 186 -6.69 -4.88 14.46
N VAL A 187 -6.76 -5.65 15.54
CA VAL A 187 -5.81 -5.57 16.68
C VAL A 187 -4.43 -6.02 16.20
N LEU A 188 -3.49 -5.08 16.03
CA LEU A 188 -2.23 -5.34 15.34
C LEU A 188 -1.36 -6.40 16.03
N LEU A 189 -1.31 -6.37 17.36
CA LEU A 189 -0.44 -7.25 18.15
C LEU A 189 -1.16 -8.51 18.67
N GLU A 190 -2.33 -8.85 18.10
CA GLU A 190 -3.06 -10.08 18.43
C GLU A 190 -2.28 -11.33 17.98
N GLU A 191 -2.00 -12.25 18.90
CA GLU A 191 -1.16 -13.42 18.62
C GLU A 191 -1.71 -14.29 17.46
N GLY A 192 -0.90 -14.47 16.42
CA GLY A 192 -1.28 -15.28 15.25
C GLY A 192 -2.18 -14.58 14.24
N SER A 193 -2.41 -13.28 14.38
CA SER A 193 -3.06 -12.46 13.36
C SER A 193 -2.19 -12.32 12.10
N ASN A 194 -2.85 -11.97 10.99
CA ASN A 194 -2.19 -11.60 9.74
C ASN A 194 -2.72 -10.23 9.33
N HIS A 195 -1.82 -9.37 8.86
CA HIS A 195 -2.14 -8.00 8.54
C HIS A 195 -1.61 -7.55 7.18
N ILE A 196 -2.34 -6.63 6.58
CA ILE A 196 -1.83 -5.68 5.58
C ILE A 196 -1.72 -4.34 6.31
N ILE A 197 -0.50 -3.80 6.43
CA ILE A 197 -0.21 -2.58 7.18
C ILE A 197 -0.04 -1.42 6.20
N LEU A 198 -0.74 -0.32 6.44
CA LEU A 198 -0.60 0.94 5.69
C LEU A 198 0.37 1.89 6.41
N MET A 199 1.32 2.40 5.65
CA MET A 199 2.19 3.54 5.95
C MET A 199 2.24 4.43 4.70
N HIS A 200 2.71 5.66 4.81
CA HIS A 200 2.81 6.64 3.75
C HIS A 200 4.23 7.18 3.67
N ASP A 201 4.70 7.48 2.46
CA ASP A 201 5.93 8.21 2.21
C ASP A 201 5.65 9.72 2.10
N HIS A 202 5.55 10.41 3.24
CA HIS A 202 5.21 11.84 3.30
C HIS A 202 6.38 12.68 3.80
N GLU A 203 6.83 13.64 3.00
CA GLU A 203 7.87 14.60 3.36
C GLU A 203 7.44 15.47 4.56
N GLU A 204 6.15 15.72 4.72
CA GLU A 204 5.58 16.46 5.84
C GLU A 204 5.68 15.69 7.16
N THR A 205 5.43 14.37 7.13
CA THR A 205 5.65 13.51 8.31
C THR A 205 7.14 13.47 8.65
N LEU A 206 8.00 13.29 7.64
CA LEU A 206 9.46 13.27 7.82
C LEU A 206 9.99 14.59 8.42
N ALA A 207 9.45 15.74 8.00
CA ALA A 207 9.86 17.04 8.51
C ALA A 207 9.50 17.22 10.00
N MET A 208 8.41 16.60 10.45
CA MET A 208 7.98 16.64 11.85
C MET A 208 8.71 15.61 12.71
N VAL A 209 8.92 14.41 12.18
CA VAL A 209 9.56 13.29 12.85
C VAL A 209 10.58 12.66 11.89
N PRO A 210 11.86 13.10 11.95
CA PRO A 210 12.92 12.46 11.20
C PRO A 210 12.97 10.96 11.49
N ASP A 211 13.14 10.15 10.45
CA ASP A 211 13.21 8.69 10.54
C ASP A 211 11.96 8.00 11.12
N TYR A 212 10.77 8.62 11.04
CA TYR A 212 9.52 8.04 11.56
C TYR A 212 9.27 6.59 11.11
N TYR A 213 9.58 6.26 9.84
CA TYR A 213 9.43 4.92 9.30
C TYR A 213 10.33 3.91 10.03
N LYS A 214 11.55 4.30 10.44
CA LYS A 214 12.46 3.45 11.22
C LYS A 214 11.86 3.18 12.59
N ILE A 215 11.44 4.25 13.26
CA ILE A 215 10.84 4.20 14.59
C ILE A 215 9.63 3.24 14.62
N MET A 216 8.71 3.38 13.66
CA MET A 216 7.52 2.53 13.62
C MET A 216 7.86 1.07 13.27
N ILE A 217 8.73 0.84 12.28
CA ILE A 217 9.09 -0.52 11.85
C ILE A 217 9.90 -1.25 12.93
N ASP A 218 10.90 -0.61 13.54
CA ASP A 218 11.67 -1.21 14.64
C ASP A 218 10.74 -1.52 15.81
N HIS A 219 9.80 -0.64 16.15
CA HIS A 219 8.81 -0.92 17.21
C HIS A 219 7.95 -2.15 16.89
N LEU A 220 7.53 -2.36 15.64
CA LEU A 220 6.82 -3.59 15.25
C LEU A 220 7.71 -4.84 15.37
N LEU A 221 8.97 -4.76 14.93
CA LEU A 221 9.93 -5.86 15.03
C LEU A 221 10.20 -6.23 16.50
N GLU A 222 10.37 -5.24 17.37
CA GLU A 222 10.56 -5.42 18.82
C GLU A 222 9.35 -6.06 19.50
N ASN A 223 8.14 -5.81 18.97
CA ASN A 223 6.89 -6.42 19.42
C ASN A 223 6.54 -7.74 18.69
N GLY A 224 7.51 -8.34 17.99
CA GLY A 224 7.38 -9.69 17.45
C GLY A 224 6.58 -9.81 16.16
N VAL A 225 6.36 -8.69 15.45
CA VAL A 225 5.79 -8.70 14.10
C VAL A 225 6.82 -9.23 13.10
N GLU A 226 6.43 -10.24 12.34
CA GLU A 226 7.21 -10.80 11.24
C GLU A 226 6.70 -10.23 9.91
N PHE A 227 7.53 -9.45 9.22
CA PHE A 227 7.18 -8.98 7.89
C PHE A 227 7.31 -10.12 6.87
N VAL A 228 6.23 -10.38 6.14
CA VAL A 228 6.16 -11.39 5.10
C VAL A 228 6.13 -10.74 3.72
N LYS A 229 6.79 -11.36 2.76
CA LYS A 229 6.83 -10.88 1.38
C LYS A 229 5.41 -10.84 0.78
N PRO A 230 5.01 -9.76 0.07
CA PRO A 230 3.75 -9.73 -0.67
C PRO A 230 3.70 -10.84 -1.72
N GLU A 231 2.60 -11.59 -1.76
CA GLU A 231 2.26 -12.57 -2.79
C GLU A 231 0.94 -12.17 -3.47
N PHE A 232 0.70 -12.65 -4.69
CA PHE A 232 -0.49 -12.28 -5.47
C PHE A 232 -1.23 -13.52 -5.95
N ILE A 233 -2.55 -13.41 -5.99
CA ILE A 233 -3.44 -14.45 -6.49
C ILE A 233 -3.58 -14.25 -8.00
N TYR A 234 -3.08 -15.22 -8.78
CA TYR A 234 -3.35 -15.25 -10.22
C TYR A 234 -4.81 -15.62 -10.45
N ASN A 235 -5.56 -14.73 -11.08
CA ASN A 235 -6.94 -15.00 -11.45
C ASN A 235 -6.95 -15.97 -12.66
N PRO A 236 -7.56 -17.16 -12.58
CA PRO A 236 -7.51 -18.16 -13.66
C PRO A 236 -8.32 -17.82 -14.92
N ILE A 237 -8.87 -16.60 -15.04
CA ILE A 237 -9.86 -16.22 -16.06
C ILE A 237 -9.29 -15.29 -17.14
N ILE A 238 -7.97 -15.21 -17.31
CA ILE A 238 -7.41 -14.75 -18.58
C ILE A 238 -6.87 -15.98 -19.30
N PRO A 239 -7.63 -16.59 -20.23
CA PRO A 239 -6.98 -17.35 -21.28
C PRO A 239 -6.01 -16.38 -21.94
N THR A 240 -4.71 -16.63 -21.80
CA THR A 240 -3.72 -16.06 -22.71
C THR A 240 -4.12 -16.53 -24.11
N GLY A 241 -4.91 -15.71 -24.78
CA GLY A 241 -5.41 -15.96 -26.11
C GLY A 241 -4.31 -15.68 -27.11
N GLN A 242 -3.78 -16.78 -27.67
CA GLN A 242 -3.04 -16.95 -28.93
C GLN A 242 -1.79 -16.10 -29.19
#